data_AF-A0A7J3F0Q1-F1
#
_entry.id   AF-A0A7J3F0Q1-F1
#
_cell.length_a   1.000
_cell.length_b   1.000
_cell.length_c   1.000
_cell.angle_alpha   90.00
_cell.angle_beta   90.00
_cell.angle_gamma   90.00
#
_symmetry.space_group_name_H-M   'P 1'
#
loop_
_entity.id
_entity.type
_entity.pdbx_description
1 polymer ?
#
loop_
_entity_poly.entity_id
_entity_poly.type
_entity_poly.pdbx_seq_one_letter_code
_entity_poly.pdbx_strand_id
1 'polypeptide(L)' 'MSKVKVYRVIGKIIKPNFKTIFKKEIRALKPEHAIEEVYKILGSKHRVKRFHIRIVNVEDIPLEEHQPN' A
#
# COMPACT_ATOMS: atom_id res chain seq x y z
N MET A 1 -4.78 6.43 -23.75
CA MET A 1 -5.53 5.76 -22.67
C MET A 1 -4.55 5.32 -21.60
N SER A 2 -4.74 5.71 -20.34
CA SER A 2 -3.89 5.27 -19.23
C SER A 2 -4.40 3.96 -18.64
N LYS A 3 -3.58 2.90 -18.70
CA LYS A 3 -3.94 1.55 -18.24
C LYS A 3 -3.88 1.48 -16.71
N VAL A 4 -4.96 1.04 -16.09
CA VAL A 4 -5.00 0.75 -14.65
C VAL A 4 -4.22 -0.54 -14.39
N LYS A 5 -3.33 -0.49 -13.40
CA LYS A 5 -2.51 -1.61 -12.94
C LYS A 5 -2.77 -1.88 -11.47
N VAL A 6 -2.37 -3.06 -10.99
CA VAL A 6 -2.39 -3.40 -9.57
C VAL A 6 -0.97 -3.25 -9.04
N TYR A 7 -0.79 -2.47 -7.99
CA TYR A 7 0.49 -2.35 -7.30
C TYR A 7 0.42 -3.02 -5.94
N ARG A 8 1.36 -3.91 -5.63
CA ARG A 8 1.56 -4.41 -4.28
C ARG A 8 2.51 -3.47 -3.55
N VAL A 9 1.98 -2.81 -2.53
CA VAL A 9 2.75 -1.99 -1.61
C VAL A 9 3.02 -2.80 -0.35
N ILE A 10 4.30 -3.05 -0.09
CA ILE A 10 4.78 -3.75 1.09
C ILE A 10 5.48 -2.73 1.98
N GLY A 11 5.13 -2.71 3.26
CA GLY A 11 5.72 -1.79 4.21
C GLY A 11 5.60 -2.25 5.65
N LYS A 12 6.11 -1.42 6.56
CA LYS A 12 6.10 -1.66 7.99
C LYS A 12 5.51 -0.47 8.72
N ILE A 13 4.68 -0.72 9.72
CA ILE A 13 4.25 0.28 10.69
C ILE A 13 5.15 0.14 11.91
N ILE A 14 5.77 1.25 12.32
CA ILE A 14 6.68 1.32 13.46
C ILE A 14 6.14 2.38 14.42
N LYS A 15 5.44 1.92 15.46
CA LYS A 15 5.05 2.71 16.62
C LYS A 15 5.88 2.24 17.84
N PRO A 16 6.02 3.06 18.90
CA PRO A 16 6.78 2.67 20.09
C PRO A 16 6.37 1.29 20.64
N ASN A 17 5.06 1.02 20.72
CA ASN A 17 4.52 -0.20 21.31
C ASN A 17 3.98 -1.21 20.28
N PHE A 18 4.13 -0.93 18.98
CA PHE A 18 3.52 -1.76 17.94
C PHE A 18 4.33 -1.72 16.65
N LYS A 19 4.80 -2.89 16.22
CA LYS A 19 5.53 -3.07 14.96
C LYS A 19 4.85 -4.16 14.17
N THR A 20 4.43 -3.86 12.94
CA THR A 20 3.81 -4.86 12.07
C THR A 20 4.18 -4.61 10.62
N ILE A 21 4.17 -5.67 9.81
CA ILE A 21 4.34 -5.61 8.36
C ILE A 21 2.94 -5.56 7.75
N PHE A 22 2.78 -4.76 6.69
CA PHE A 22 1.58 -4.77 5.87
C PHE A 22 1.93 -5.03 4.41
N LYS A 23 0.98 -5.65 3.71
CA LYS A 23 0.98 -5.85 2.27
C LYS A 23 -0.40 -5.46 1.75
N LYS A 24 -0.44 -4.51 0.81
CA LYS A 24 -1.69 -4.02 0.22
C LYS A 24 -1.61 -3.91 -1.29
N GLU A 25 -2.63 -4.41 -1.94
CA GLU A 25 -2.74 -4.42 -3.39
C GLU A 25 -3.72 -3.32 -3.79
N ILE A 26 -3.22 -2.32 -4.49
CA ILE A 26 -3.95 -1.10 -4.82
C ILE A 26 -3.99 -0.94 -6.33
N ARG A 27 -5.20 -0.74 -6.86
CA ARG A 27 -5.39 -0.39 -8.27
C ARG A 27 -5.06 1.08 -8.47
N ALA A 28 -4.11 1.38 -9.35
CA ALA A 28 -3.73 2.75 -9.67
C ALA A 28 -3.19 2.87 -11.10
N LEU A 29 -3.09 4.11 -11.58
CA LEU A 29 -2.44 4.40 -12.85
C LEU A 29 -0.91 4.45 -12.70
N LYS A 30 -0.42 4.84 -11.52
CA LYS A 30 0.99 5.05 -11.21
C LYS A 30 1.32 4.56 -9.79
N PRO A 31 2.57 4.14 -9.50
CA PRO A 31 2.95 3.67 -8.18
C PRO A 31 2.81 4.74 -7.08
N GLU A 32 3.02 6.02 -7.39
CA GLU A 32 2.88 7.10 -6.40
C GLU A 32 1.45 7.22 -5.89
N HIS A 33 0.47 7.03 -6.77
CA HIS A 33 -0.94 7.04 -6.40
C HIS A 33 -1.28 5.84 -5.50
N ALA A 34 -0.70 4.66 -5.77
CA ALA A 34 -0.89 3.49 -4.92
C ALA A 34 -0.34 3.72 -3.50
N ILE A 35 0.83 4.36 -3.37
CA ILE A 35 1.41 4.73 -2.08
C ILE A 35 0.50 5.71 -1.32
N GLU A 36 0.00 6.75 -1.98
CA GLU A 36 -0.90 7.72 -1.35
C GLU A 36 -2.20 7.08 -0.85
N GLU A 37 -2.78 6.15 -1.62
CA GLU A 37 -3.96 5.40 -1.16
C GLU A 37 -3.65 4.52 0.05
N VAL A 38 -2.47 3.87 0.10
CA VAL A 38 -2.04 3.15 1.31
C VAL A 38 -1.97 4.09 2.52
N TYR A 39 -1.42 5.30 2.36
CA TYR A 39 -1.39 6.27 3.46
C TYR A 39 -2.79 6.67 3.93
N LYS A 40 -3.73 6.88 3.01
CA LYS A 40 -5.13 7.19 3.35
C LYS A 40 -5.80 6.04 4.10
N ILE A 41 -5.65 4.80 3.60
CA ILE A 41 -6.25 3.60 4.21
C ILE A 41 -5.68 3.38 5.63
N LEU A 42 -4.36 3.42 5.79
CA LEU A 42 -3.71 3.22 7.09
C LEU A 42 -4.00 4.37 8.07
N GLY A 43 -4.08 5.59 7.57
CA GLY A 43 -4.46 6.77 8.35
C GLY A 43 -5.90 6.70 8.84
N SER A 44 -6.85 6.38 7.96
CA SER A 44 -8.28 6.38 8.25
C SER A 44 -8.71 5.16 9.07
N LYS A 45 -8.41 3.95 8.60
CA LYS A 45 -8.88 2.70 9.21
C LYS A 45 -8.09 2.30 10.45
N HIS A 46 -6.79 2.57 10.47
CA HIS A 46 -5.88 2.09 11.51
C HIS A 46 -5.29 3.20 12.38
N ARG A 47 -5.68 4.47 12.13
CA ARG A 47 -5.21 5.66 12.86
C ARG A 47 -3.68 5.70 12.94
N VAL A 48 -3.01 5.39 11.83
CA VAL A 48 -1.55 5.39 11.74
C VAL A 48 -1.09 6.68 11.08
N LYS A 49 -0.28 7.46 11.80
CA LYS A 49 0.35 8.67 11.24
C LYS A 49 1.39 8.28 10.19
N ARG A 50 1.50 9.07 9.11
CA ARG A 50 2.39 8.79 7.96
C ARG A 50 3.86 8.54 8.36
N PHE A 51 4.39 9.29 9.32
CA PHE A 51 5.77 9.13 9.78
C PHE A 51 6.06 7.81 10.52
N HIS A 52 5.02 7.07 10.94
CA HIS A 52 5.17 5.72 11.47
C HIS A 52 5.13 4.64 10.37
N ILE A 53 4.87 5.00 9.12
CA ILE A 53 4.76 4.07 8.00
C ILE A 53 6.06 4.14 7.21
N ARG A 54 6.71 2.99 7.00
CA ARG A 54 7.86 2.84 6.11
C ARG A 54 7.49 1.92 4.97
N ILE A 55 7.44 2.45 3.75
CA ILE A 55 7.30 1.65 2.53
C ILE A 55 8.64 0.93 2.30
N VAL A 56 8.58 -0.38 2.05
CA VAL A 56 9.76 -1.24 1.83
C VAL A 56 9.87 -1.64 0.36
N ASN A 57 8.75 -1.97 -0.29
CA ASN A 57 8.73 -2.32 -1.71
C ASN A 57 7.41 -1.90 -2.35
N VAL A 58 7.47 -1.58 -3.64
CA VAL A 58 6.30 -1.36 -4.48
C VAL A 58 6.53 -2.10 -5.79
N GLU A 59 5.75 -3.13 -6.03
CA GLU A 59 5.83 -3.96 -7.23
C GLU A 59 4.55 -3.89 -8.06
N ASP A 60 4.70 -3.93 -9.38
CA ASP A 60 3.60 -4.04 -10.33
C ASP A 60 3.18 -5.51 -10.42
N ILE A 61 1.92 -5.81 -10.10
CA ILE A 61 1.37 -7.17 -10.17
C ILE A 61 0.53 -7.29 -11.43
N PRO A 62 0.75 -8.33 -12.26
CA PRO A 62 -0.16 -8.68 -13.33
C PRO A 62 -1.58 -8.87 -12.79
N LEU A 63 -2.58 -8.36 -13.54
CA LEU A 63 -3.99 -8.50 -13.19
C LEU A 63 -4.45 -9.97 -13.07
N GLU A 64 -3.78 -10.90 -13.76
CA GLU A 64 -4.05 -12.33 -13.71
C GLU A 64 -3.69 -12.98 -12.36
N GLU A 65 -2.75 -12.40 -11.60
CA GLU A 65 -2.38 -12.88 -10.26
C GLU A 65 -3.18 -12.21 -9.13
N HIS A 66 -3.93 -11.15 -9.44
CA HIS A 66 -4.75 -10.48 -8.44
C HIS A 66 -5.93 -11.39 -8.08
N GLN A 67 -5.86 -12.07 -6.94
CA GLN A 67 -7.00 -12.77 -6.37
C GLN A 67 -7.87 -11.77 -5.59
N PRO A 68 -9.05 -11.38 -6.12
CA PRO A 68 -9.99 -10.62 -5.31
C PRO A 68 -10.45 -11.52 -4.15
N ASN A 69 -10.33 -10.99 -2.94
CA ASN A 69 -10.89 -11.59 -1.73
C ASN A 69 -12.22 -10.92 -1.40
#